data_AF-A0AAE4BAE9-F1
#
_entry.id   AF-A0AAE4BAE9-F1
#
_cell.length_a   1.000
_cell.length_b   1.000
_cell.length_c   1.000
_cell.angle_alpha   90.00
_cell.angle_beta   90.00
_cell.angle_gamma   90.00
#
_symmetry.space_group_name_H-M   'P 1'
#
loop_
_entity.id
_entity.type
_entity.pdbx_description
1 polymer ?
#
loop_
_entity_poly.entity_id
_entity_poly.type
_entity_poly.pdbx_seq_one_letter_code
_entity_poly.pdbx_strand_id
1 'polypeptide(L)'
;IDAAVRSMNEGHTKYTPSGGLAELKNSIAEKFKRDQNIEYKPSQIIVCTGAKHALYTLFQVILDEEDEVIIPTPYWVSYPEQVKLAGGKPVYVEGLEENHFKISPEQLKNAITEKTKAIVINSPSNPTGV
;
A
#
# COMPACT_ATOMS: atom_id res chain seq x y z
N ILE A 1 2.01 8.87 -24.27
CA ILE A 1 1.14 10.04 -24.03
C ILE A 1 -0.11 10.00 -24.91
N ASP A 2 -0.08 9.27 -26.02
CA ASP A 2 -1.16 9.15 -27.02
C ASP A 2 -2.53 8.79 -26.44
N ALA A 3 -2.59 7.83 -25.51
CA ALA A 3 -3.85 7.48 -24.83
C ALA A 3 -4.44 8.64 -24.02
N ALA A 4 -3.59 9.42 -23.34
CA ALA A 4 -4.02 10.61 -22.61
C ALA A 4 -4.48 11.73 -23.56
N VAL A 5 -3.76 11.95 -24.67
CA VAL A 5 -4.14 12.93 -25.71
C VAL A 5 -5.47 12.58 -26.34
N ARG A 6 -5.65 11.31 -26.73
CA ARG A 6 -6.91 10.81 -27.26
C ARG A 6 -8.05 11.01 -26.26
N SER A 7 -7.80 10.67 -24.99
CA SER A 7 -8.80 10.82 -23.93
C SER A 7 -9.26 12.27 -23.75
N MET A 8 -8.33 13.22 -23.82
CA MET A 8 -8.63 14.66 -23.83
C MET A 8 -9.43 15.08 -25.07
N ASN A 9 -9.03 14.63 -26.27
CA ASN A 9 -9.70 14.97 -27.53
C ASN A 9 -11.12 14.40 -27.62
N GLU A 10 -11.36 13.23 -27.03
CA GLU A 10 -12.69 12.59 -26.95
C GLU A 10 -13.57 13.18 -25.84
N GLY A 11 -13.04 14.11 -25.03
CA GLY A 11 -13.80 14.85 -24.04
C GLY A 11 -14.02 14.13 -22.71
N HIS A 12 -13.23 13.10 -22.37
CA HIS A 12 -13.28 12.38 -21.09
C HIS A 12 -12.74 13.23 -19.93
N THR A 13 -13.44 14.32 -19.62
CA THR A 13 -13.05 15.37 -18.66
C THR A 13 -14.07 15.56 -17.54
N LYS A 14 -15.04 14.65 -17.43
CA LYS A 14 -16.10 14.68 -16.42
C LYS A 14 -15.73 13.82 -15.22
N TYR A 15 -16.52 13.92 -14.16
CA TYR A 15 -16.36 13.08 -12.99
C TYR A 15 -16.44 11.60 -13.35
N THR A 16 -15.55 10.83 -12.73
CA THR A 16 -15.56 9.37 -12.76
C THR A 16 -16.13 8.85 -11.44
N PRO A 17 -16.53 7.57 -11.36
CA PRO A 17 -16.92 6.97 -10.09
C PRO A 17 -15.78 7.07 -9.07
N SER A 18 -16.09 7.36 -7.81
CA SER A 18 -15.09 7.58 -6.76
C SER A 18 -14.10 6.41 -6.58
N GLY A 19 -14.56 5.18 -6.82
CA GLY A 19 -13.71 3.98 -6.75
C GLY A 19 -12.86 3.71 -8.00
N GLY A 20 -13.00 4.51 -9.07
CA GLY A 20 -12.37 4.32 -10.37
C GLY A 20 -13.32 3.87 -11.47
N LEU A 21 -12.94 4.12 -12.73
CA LEU A 21 -13.65 3.65 -13.93
C LEU A 21 -13.72 2.11 -13.96
N ALA A 22 -14.85 1.57 -14.40
CA ALA A 22 -15.08 0.12 -14.46
C ALA A 22 -14.04 -0.59 -15.34
N GLU A 23 -13.73 -0.03 -16.51
CA GLU A 23 -12.71 -0.57 -17.43
C GLU A 23 -11.32 -0.65 -16.77
N LEU A 24 -10.87 0.42 -16.12
CA LEU A 24 -9.58 0.44 -15.42
C LEU A 24 -9.53 -0.61 -14.30
N LYS A 25 -10.61 -0.76 -13.54
CA LYS A 25 -10.69 -1.76 -12.47
C LYS A 25 -10.63 -3.19 -13.02
N ASN A 26 -11.29 -3.47 -14.16
CA ASN A 26 -11.20 -4.76 -14.84
C ASN A 26 -9.77 -5.04 -15.32
N SER A 27 -9.11 -4.06 -15.96
CA SER A 27 -7.73 -4.22 -16.41
C SER A 27 -6.74 -4.46 -15.26
N ILE A 28 -6.96 -3.83 -14.09
CA ILE A 28 -6.17 -4.10 -12.88
C ILE A 28 -6.40 -5.54 -12.39
N ALA A 29 -7.66 -6.01 -12.34
CA ALA A 29 -7.97 -7.39 -11.95
C ALA A 29 -7.30 -8.42 -12.88
N GLU A 30 -7.38 -8.19 -14.20
CA GLU A 30 -6.74 -9.04 -15.21
C GLU A 30 -5.21 -9.03 -15.08
N LYS A 31 -4.61 -7.87 -14.78
CA LYS A 31 -3.17 -7.76 -14.51
C LYS A 31 -2.77 -8.62 -13.31
N PHE A 32 -3.51 -8.57 -12.21
CA PHE A 32 -3.23 -9.40 -11.03
C PHE A 32 -3.34 -10.89 -11.34
N LYS A 33 -4.32 -11.29 -12.15
CA LYS A 33 -4.45 -12.70 -12.59
C LYS A 33 -3.29 -13.11 -13.49
N ARG A 34 -2.92 -12.29 -14.47
CA ARG A 34 -1.86 -12.61 -15.42
C ARG A 34 -0.48 -12.67 -14.76
N ASP A 35 -0.16 -11.69 -13.92
CA ASP A 35 1.21 -11.51 -13.43
C ASP A 35 1.45 -12.22 -12.08
N GLN A 36 0.42 -12.39 -11.25
CA GLN A 36 0.52 -13.00 -9.91
C GLN A 36 -0.40 -14.22 -9.71
N ASN A 37 -1.22 -14.58 -10.70
CA ASN A 37 -2.25 -15.63 -10.56
C ASN A 37 -3.26 -15.38 -9.42
N ILE A 38 -3.55 -14.11 -9.12
CA ILE A 38 -4.53 -13.71 -8.09
C ILE A 38 -5.79 -13.17 -8.75
N GLU A 39 -6.96 -13.62 -8.29
CA GLU A 39 -8.27 -13.18 -8.79
C GLU A 39 -8.91 -12.15 -7.85
N TYR A 40 -9.26 -10.98 -8.40
CA TYR A 40 -10.04 -9.96 -7.70
C TYR A 40 -11.32 -9.65 -8.47
N LYS A 41 -12.43 -9.50 -7.73
CA LYS A 41 -13.63 -8.87 -8.30
C LYS A 41 -13.36 -7.38 -8.46
N PRO A 42 -13.96 -6.70 -9.46
CA PRO A 42 -13.85 -5.26 -9.59
C PRO A 42 -14.29 -4.52 -8.30
N SER A 43 -15.26 -5.06 -7.55
CA SER A 43 -15.68 -4.47 -6.26
C SER A 43 -14.58 -4.47 -5.18
N GLN A 44 -13.49 -5.22 -5.35
CA GLN A 44 -12.35 -5.29 -4.43
C GLN A 44 -11.19 -4.37 -4.84
N ILE A 45 -11.34 -3.58 -5.90
CA ILE A 45 -10.32 -2.66 -6.42
C ILE A 45 -10.78 -1.21 -6.24
N ILE A 46 -9.89 -0.37 -5.71
CA ILE A 46 -10.06 1.08 -5.64
C ILE A 46 -8.89 1.76 -6.36
N VAL A 47 -9.19 2.75 -7.19
CA VAL A 47 -8.18 3.56 -7.88
C VAL A 47 -7.99 4.86 -7.10
N CYS A 48 -6.76 5.09 -6.63
CA CYS A 48 -6.40 6.31 -5.91
C CYS A 48 -5.43 7.17 -6.72
N THR A 49 -5.29 8.44 -6.32
CA THR A 49 -4.27 9.37 -6.83
C THR A 49 -2.88 8.98 -6.32
N GLY A 50 -2.30 7.95 -6.94
CA GLY A 50 -1.00 7.40 -6.58
C GLY A 50 -1.01 6.50 -5.33
N ALA A 51 0.03 5.68 -5.19
CA ALA A 51 0.14 4.71 -4.10
C ALA A 51 0.19 5.35 -2.69
N LYS A 52 0.74 6.58 -2.58
CA LYS A 52 0.74 7.34 -1.33
C LYS A 52 -0.69 7.56 -0.80
N HIS A 53 -1.61 7.96 -1.68
CA HIS A 53 -3.01 8.17 -1.30
C HIS A 53 -3.72 6.85 -0.96
N ALA A 54 -3.41 5.77 -1.69
CA ALA A 54 -3.95 4.45 -1.38
C ALA A 54 -3.55 3.98 0.03
N LEU A 55 -2.26 4.09 0.38
CA LEU A 55 -1.76 3.72 1.72
C LEU A 55 -2.33 4.63 2.81
N TYR A 56 -2.41 5.95 2.57
CA TYR A 56 -3.03 6.87 3.52
C TYR A 56 -4.48 6.49 3.79
N THR A 57 -5.28 6.26 2.73
CA THR A 57 -6.69 5.84 2.87
C THR A 57 -6.81 4.51 3.61
N LEU A 58 -5.92 3.55 3.32
CA LEU A 58 -5.89 2.27 4.01
C LEU A 58 -5.69 2.46 5.52
N PHE A 59 -4.68 3.22 5.94
CA PHE A 59 -4.42 3.47 7.35
C PHE A 59 -5.57 4.21 8.05
N GLN A 60 -6.18 5.19 7.38
CA GLN A 60 -7.36 5.90 7.91
C GLN A 60 -8.58 4.99 8.11
N VAL A 61 -8.68 3.88 7.36
CA VAL A 61 -9.81 2.95 7.44
C VAL A 61 -9.56 1.85 8.47
N ILE A 62 -8.33 1.36 8.58
CA ILE A 62 -8.04 0.17 9.40
C ILE A 62 -7.61 0.51 10.82
N LEU A 63 -7.11 1.70 11.11
CA LEU A 63 -6.53 2.03 12.41
C LEU A 63 -7.52 2.75 13.31
N ASP A 64 -7.63 2.27 14.54
CA ASP A 64 -8.17 3.03 15.67
C ASP A 64 -7.03 3.73 16.44
N GLU A 65 -7.38 4.65 17.35
CA GLU A 65 -6.41 5.33 18.20
C GLU A 65 -5.58 4.30 18.98
N GLU A 66 -4.25 4.46 18.95
CA GLU A 66 -3.26 3.57 19.58
C GLU A 66 -3.01 2.22 18.89
N ASP A 67 -3.68 1.88 17.79
CA ASP A 67 -3.38 0.66 17.01
C ASP A 67 -1.92 0.69 16.51
N GLU A 68 -1.23 -0.44 16.61
CA GLU A 68 0.18 -0.56 16.24
C GLU A 68 0.35 -1.05 14.81
N VAL A 69 1.28 -0.43 14.07
CA VAL A 69 1.70 -0.87 12.73
C VAL A 69 3.19 -1.17 12.75
N ILE A 70 3.52 -2.43 12.46
CA ILE A 70 4.91 -2.89 12.37
C ILE A 70 5.53 -2.41 11.05
N ILE A 71 6.67 -1.73 11.14
CA ILE A 71 7.40 -1.15 10.01
C ILE A 71 8.87 -1.63 10.07
N PRO A 72 9.29 -2.52 9.15
CA PRO A 72 10.70 -2.87 8.98
C PRO A 72 11.56 -1.64 8.67
N THR A 73 12.73 -1.51 9.28
CA THR A 73 13.72 -0.48 8.91
C THR A 73 14.85 -1.08 8.07
N PRO A 74 15.44 -0.31 7.13
CA PRO A 74 15.08 1.06 6.72
C PRO A 74 13.80 1.07 5.85
N TYR A 75 13.05 2.18 5.89
CA TYR A 75 11.72 2.30 5.29
C TYR A 75 11.56 3.51 4.38
N TRP A 76 10.52 3.50 3.55
CA TRP A 76 10.06 4.70 2.87
C TRP A 76 9.46 5.67 3.87
N VAL A 77 10.00 6.90 3.89
CA VAL A 77 9.77 7.93 4.92
C VAL A 77 8.30 8.23 5.23
N SER A 78 7.37 7.97 4.30
CA SER A 78 5.95 8.28 4.51
C SER A 78 5.19 7.23 5.34
N TYR A 79 5.66 5.99 5.48
CA TYR A 79 4.91 4.96 6.23
C TYR A 79 4.62 5.37 7.69
N PRO A 80 5.62 5.71 8.53
CA PRO A 80 5.34 6.05 9.92
C PRO A 80 4.46 7.30 10.07
N GLU A 81 4.63 8.28 9.18
CA GLU A 81 3.84 9.52 9.24
C GLU A 81 2.39 9.29 8.84
N GLN A 82 2.11 8.41 7.87
CA GLN A 82 0.73 8.04 7.54
C GLN A 82 0.04 7.26 8.65
N VAL A 83 0.77 6.40 9.38
CA VAL A 83 0.26 5.68 10.55
C VAL A 83 -0.09 6.67 11.67
N LYS A 84 0.81 7.61 12.00
CA LYS A 84 0.56 8.65 13.03
C LYS A 84 -0.63 9.54 12.67
N LEU A 85 -0.76 9.94 11.40
CA LEU A 85 -1.90 10.74 10.93
C LEU A 85 -3.24 10.02 11.06
N ALA A 86 -3.24 8.70 11.21
CA ALA A 86 -4.44 7.89 11.46
C ALA A 86 -4.63 7.53 12.95
N GLY A 87 -3.88 8.15 13.87
CA GLY A 87 -3.94 7.84 15.31
C GLY A 87 -3.18 6.58 15.74
N GLY A 88 -2.54 5.89 14.79
CA GLY A 88 -1.78 4.67 15.07
C GLY A 88 -0.35 4.93 15.53
N LYS A 89 0.28 3.87 16.03
CA LYS A 89 1.66 3.84 16.53
C LYS A 89 2.58 3.02 15.63
N PRO A 90 3.59 3.65 14.99
CA PRO A 90 4.64 2.91 14.32
C PRO A 90 5.47 2.08 15.31
N VAL A 91 5.59 0.78 15.07
CA VAL A 91 6.49 -0.14 15.78
C VAL A 91 7.60 -0.53 14.82
N TYR A 92 8.83 -0.09 15.10
CA TYR A 92 9.96 -0.33 14.21
C TYR A 92 10.64 -1.67 14.52
N VAL A 93 10.94 -2.43 13.47
CA VAL A 93 11.72 -3.67 13.57
C VAL A 93 12.93 -3.55 12.67
N GLU A 94 14.13 -3.64 13.25
CA GLU A 94 15.37 -3.39 12.54
C GLU A 94 15.75 -4.54 11.61
N GLY A 95 15.84 -4.24 10.31
CA GLY A 95 16.52 -5.08 9.34
C GLY A 95 18.02 -4.76 9.34
N LEU A 96 18.86 -5.78 9.50
CA LEU A 96 20.31 -5.61 9.60
C LEU A 96 20.97 -5.72 8.23
N GLU A 97 22.04 -4.98 7.98
CA GLU A 97 22.75 -5.06 6.69
C GLU A 97 23.23 -6.49 6.38
N GLU A 98 23.69 -7.23 7.39
CA GLU A 98 24.14 -8.63 7.28
C GLU A 98 23.08 -9.60 6.73
N ASN A 99 21.79 -9.26 6.87
CA ASN A 99 20.67 -10.06 6.37
C ASN A 99 19.94 -9.38 5.20
N HIS A 100 20.62 -8.47 4.51
CA HIS A 100 20.07 -7.66 3.43
C HIS A 100 18.85 -6.84 3.86
N PHE A 101 18.87 -6.33 5.11
CA PHE A 101 17.82 -5.52 5.69
C PHE A 101 16.44 -6.22 5.77
N LYS A 102 16.41 -7.55 5.77
CA LYS A 102 15.17 -8.32 5.92
C LYS A 102 14.94 -8.62 7.40
N ILE A 103 13.73 -8.36 7.89
CA ILE A 103 13.38 -8.81 9.24
C ILE A 103 13.17 -10.33 9.25
N SER A 104 13.56 -10.99 10.33
CA SER A 104 13.33 -12.42 10.52
C SER A 104 11.90 -12.69 11.02
N PRO A 105 11.36 -13.90 10.82
CA PRO A 105 10.08 -14.29 11.41
C PRO A 105 10.07 -14.22 12.94
N GLU A 106 11.22 -14.42 13.60
CA GLU A 106 11.34 -14.31 15.05
C GLU A 106 11.28 -12.86 15.52
N GLN A 107 12.00 -11.95 14.84
CA GLN A 107 11.90 -10.52 15.10
C GLN A 107 10.46 -10.02 14.93
N LEU A 108 9.75 -10.49 13.89
CA LEU A 108 8.34 -10.18 13.69
C LEU A 108 7.47 -10.68 14.85
N LYS A 109 7.60 -11.94 15.25
CA LYS A 109 6.83 -12.51 16.37
C LYS A 109 7.05 -11.74 17.67
N ASN A 110 8.29 -11.34 17.95
CA ASN A 110 8.62 -10.59 19.17
C ASN A 110 8.07 -9.16 19.17
N ALA A 111 7.76 -8.60 18.00
CA ALA A 111 7.20 -7.25 17.86
C ALA A 111 5.66 -7.23 17.90
N ILE A 112 4.99 -8.37 17.75
CA ILE A 112 3.52 -8.45 17.77
C ILE A 112 3.01 -8.29 19.21
N THR A 113 2.03 -7.41 19.37
CA THR A 113 1.27 -7.20 20.61
C THR A 113 -0.23 -7.35 20.35
N GLU A 114 -1.05 -7.31 21.40
CA GLU A 114 -2.51 -7.27 21.29
C GLU A 114 -3.03 -6.02 20.55
N LYS A 115 -2.22 -4.96 20.41
CA LYS A 115 -2.55 -3.75 19.65
C LYS A 115 -2.08 -3.80 18.20
N THR A 116 -1.31 -4.82 17.80
CA THR A 116 -0.79 -4.91 16.43
C THR A 116 -1.93 -5.13 15.43
N LYS A 117 -2.15 -4.14 14.57
CA LYS A 117 -3.20 -4.15 13.56
C LYS A 117 -2.69 -4.55 12.18
N ALA A 118 -1.47 -4.16 11.83
CA ALA A 118 -0.91 -4.39 10.51
C ALA A 118 0.63 -4.46 10.52
N ILE A 119 1.19 -5.02 9.44
CA ILE A 119 2.61 -4.94 9.09
C ILE A 119 2.75 -4.36 7.68
N VAL A 120 3.73 -3.48 7.48
CA VAL A 120 4.13 -3.00 6.16
C VAL A 120 5.20 -3.92 5.57
N ILE A 121 4.95 -4.46 4.39
CA ILE A 121 5.95 -5.17 3.59
C ILE A 121 6.09 -4.45 2.25
N ASN A 122 7.30 -3.98 1.95
CA ASN A 122 7.64 -3.35 0.68
C ASN A 122 8.79 -4.11 0.02
N SER A 123 8.46 -4.87 -1.03
CA SER A 123 9.45 -5.61 -1.84
C SER A 123 9.11 -5.45 -3.32
N PRO A 124 10.05 -4.97 -4.17
CA PRO A 124 11.37 -4.45 -3.79
C PRO A 124 11.29 -3.21 -2.89
N SER A 125 12.19 -3.12 -1.93
CA SER A 125 12.19 -2.12 -0.86
C SER A 125 12.75 -0.79 -1.33
N ASN A 126 12.12 0.31 -0.92
CA ASN A 126 12.72 1.64 -0.88
C ASN A 126 13.04 1.94 0.59
N PRO A 127 14.31 2.13 0.98
CA PRO A 127 15.44 2.56 0.14
C PRO A 127 16.45 1.49 -0.32
N THR A 128 16.33 0.23 0.14
CA THR A 128 17.44 -0.74 0.02
C THR A 128 17.54 -1.45 -1.33
N GLY A 129 16.47 -1.43 -2.12
CA GLY A 129 16.39 -2.15 -3.40
C GLY A 129 16.20 -3.66 -3.28
N VAL A 130 16.02 -4.19 -2.05
CA VAL A 130 15.90 -5.63 -1.74
C VAL A 130 14.49 -6.17 -1.94
#